data_AF-A0A8J7EUW6-F1
#
_entry.id   AF-A0A8J7EUW6-F1
#
_cell.length_a   1.000
_cell.length_b   1.000
_cell.length_c   1.000
_cell.angle_alpha   90.00
_cell.angle_beta   90.00
_cell.angle_gamma   90.00
#
_symmetry.space_group_name_H-M   'P 1'
#
loop_
_entity.id
_entity.type
_entity.pdbx_description
1 polymer ?
#
loop_
_entity_poly.entity_id
_entity_poly.type
_entity_poly.pdbx_seq_one_letter_code
_entity_poly.pdbx_strand_id
1 'polypeptide(L)'
;MNLWASLFTTAAISLMAGLAAPAQAFSFSFDTSGIRFDQTTVVDFNFLESHGKYQSSLGIMEVNGSTPVTGSFSLLFGEKKPGYDSTANDWEALCGGSTVPVCTSSFSFTAGKTYTLALSRPAGARDVPASYVYSTTAFNTSYKPPTAYNQAIFSGDLYSMGGTLIRFEDIGDRYDKKACAATGSTPNGDCDFNDFIVTAKAKTPEAPESVPEPAAMAGLGMAAAGLVVSRRRRDRQQAG
;
A
#
# COMPACT_ATOMS: atom_id res chain seq x y z
N MET A 1 -57.82 22.21 -57.08
CA MET A 1 -56.79 22.95 -56.34
C MET A 1 -56.86 22.45 -54.89
N ASN A 2 -56.08 21.42 -54.53
CA ASN A 2 -54.74 21.50 -53.90
C ASN A 2 -54.82 22.23 -52.54
N LEU A 3 -54.46 21.71 -51.38
CA LEU A 3 -53.44 20.71 -51.02
C LEU A 3 -53.78 20.14 -49.61
N TRP A 4 -53.55 18.85 -49.40
CA TRP A 4 -53.39 18.25 -48.07
C TRP A 4 -52.01 18.62 -47.50
N ALA A 5 -51.92 18.89 -46.20
CA ALA A 5 -50.64 18.99 -45.49
C ALA A 5 -50.70 18.10 -44.24
N SER A 6 -50.15 16.88 -44.37
CA SER A 6 -49.90 15.98 -43.25
C SER A 6 -48.59 16.40 -42.57
N LEU A 7 -48.66 16.89 -41.33
CA LEU A 7 -47.47 17.05 -40.48
C LEU A 7 -47.05 15.67 -39.96
N PHE A 8 -45.84 15.24 -40.32
CA PHE A 8 -45.14 14.15 -39.65
C PHE A 8 -44.35 14.70 -38.46
N THR A 9 -44.82 14.41 -37.25
CA THR A 9 -44.11 14.72 -36.00
C THR A 9 -43.09 13.61 -35.72
N THR A 10 -41.82 13.82 -36.06
CA THR A 10 -40.74 12.88 -35.75
C THR A 10 -40.32 13.08 -34.29
N ALA A 11 -40.77 12.22 -33.38
CA ALA A 11 -40.27 12.18 -32.01
C ALA A 11 -38.92 11.42 -31.99
N ALA A 12 -37.81 12.15 -31.88
CA ALA A 12 -36.50 11.58 -31.62
C ALA A 12 -36.39 11.16 -30.15
N ILE A 13 -36.53 9.86 -29.86
CA ILE A 13 -36.27 9.29 -28.54
C ILE A 13 -34.75 9.16 -28.37
N SER A 14 -34.13 10.19 -27.79
CA SER A 14 -32.72 10.15 -27.38
C SER A 14 -32.60 9.37 -26.06
N LEU A 15 -32.54 8.05 -26.16
CA LEU A 15 -32.25 7.18 -25.01
C LEU A 15 -30.73 7.16 -24.75
N MET A 16 -30.19 8.23 -24.14
CA MET A 16 -28.84 8.17 -23.56
C MET A 16 -28.92 7.52 -22.18
N ALA A 17 -29.04 6.19 -22.17
CA ALA A 17 -28.75 5.40 -20.99
C ALA A 17 -27.23 5.41 -20.79
N GLY A 18 -26.73 6.43 -20.10
CA GLY A 18 -25.36 6.48 -19.62
C GLY A 18 -25.11 5.29 -18.71
N LEU A 19 -24.34 4.33 -19.21
CA LEU A 19 -23.78 3.25 -18.40
C LEU A 19 -22.77 3.89 -17.44
N ALA A 20 -23.27 4.35 -16.29
CA ALA A 20 -22.42 4.59 -15.13
C ALA A 20 -21.94 3.22 -14.66
N ALA A 21 -20.79 2.77 -15.17
CA ALA A 21 -20.09 1.65 -14.57
C ALA A 21 -19.82 2.03 -13.10
N PRO A 22 -20.16 1.16 -12.13
CA PRO A 22 -19.84 1.43 -10.75
C PRO A 22 -18.31 1.51 -10.65
N ALA A 23 -17.78 2.69 -10.33
CA ALA A 23 -16.42 2.80 -9.83
C ALA A 23 -16.37 2.00 -8.53
N GLN A 24 -15.94 0.74 -8.61
CA GLN A 24 -15.73 -0.06 -7.42
C GLN A 24 -14.60 0.63 -6.65
N ALA A 25 -14.94 1.28 -5.55
CA ALA A 25 -13.97 1.83 -4.63
C ALA A 25 -13.18 0.65 -4.05
N PHE A 26 -12.01 0.37 -4.63
CA PHE A 26 -11.06 -0.58 -4.08
C PHE A 26 -10.78 -0.18 -2.62
N SER A 27 -11.09 -1.07 -1.69
CA SER A 27 -10.93 -0.83 -0.26
C SER A 27 -9.63 -1.46 0.19
N PHE A 28 -8.54 -0.71 0.10
CA PHE A 28 -7.25 -1.12 0.65
C PHE A 28 -6.96 -0.38 1.96
N SER A 29 -6.17 -0.99 2.85
CA SER A 29 -5.61 -0.33 4.02
C SER A 29 -4.10 -0.44 3.99
N PHE A 30 -3.41 0.66 4.26
CA PHE A 30 -1.96 0.71 4.36
C PHE A 30 -1.57 1.72 5.45
N ASP A 31 -1.91 1.37 6.70
CA ASP A 31 -1.75 2.25 7.86
C ASP A 31 -1.61 1.43 9.16
N THR A 32 -1.77 2.11 10.30
CA THR A 32 -1.66 1.52 11.65
C THR A 32 -2.84 0.65 12.08
N SER A 33 -3.86 0.50 11.25
CA SER A 33 -4.97 -0.45 11.43
C SER A 33 -4.67 -1.80 10.79
N GLY A 34 -3.63 -1.87 9.95
CA GLY A 34 -3.19 -3.06 9.24
C GLY A 34 -3.00 -2.80 7.74
N ILE A 35 -2.29 -3.72 7.09
CA ILE A 35 -1.99 -3.68 5.66
C ILE A 35 -2.81 -4.75 4.95
N ARG A 36 -3.69 -4.34 4.02
CA ARG A 36 -4.51 -5.24 3.22
C ARG A 36 -4.80 -4.64 1.86
N PHE A 37 -4.75 -5.50 0.84
CA PHE A 37 -5.09 -5.14 -0.54
C PHE A 37 -6.17 -6.09 -1.08
N ASP A 38 -7.06 -5.57 -1.92
CA ASP A 38 -8.10 -6.38 -2.59
C ASP A 38 -7.55 -7.21 -3.76
N GLN A 39 -6.36 -6.85 -4.24
CA GLN A 39 -5.63 -7.56 -5.28
C GLN A 39 -4.19 -7.79 -4.85
N THR A 40 -3.54 -8.80 -5.43
CA THR A 40 -2.14 -9.06 -5.15
C THR A 40 -1.32 -7.84 -5.56
N THR A 41 -0.62 -7.25 -4.59
CA THR A 41 0.06 -5.97 -4.76
C THR A 41 1.51 -6.13 -4.36
N VAL A 42 2.43 -5.77 -5.26
CA VAL A 42 3.86 -5.70 -4.94
C VAL A 42 4.16 -4.30 -4.44
N VAL A 43 4.76 -4.20 -3.26
CA VAL A 43 5.23 -2.94 -2.70
C VAL A 43 6.74 -2.98 -2.63
N ASP A 44 7.38 -1.95 -3.19
CA ASP A 44 8.80 -1.70 -3.06
C ASP A 44 9.05 -0.86 -1.82
N PHE A 45 9.98 -1.29 -0.99
CA PHE A 45 10.45 -0.60 0.18
C PHE A 45 11.86 -0.09 -0.07
N ASN A 46 12.14 1.17 0.28
CA ASN A 46 13.49 1.70 0.30
C ASN A 46 13.86 2.10 1.73
N PHE A 47 14.96 1.54 2.22
CA PHE A 47 15.55 1.92 3.48
C PHE A 47 16.16 3.31 3.38
N LEU A 48 15.86 4.18 4.34
CA LEU A 48 16.47 5.49 4.45
C LEU A 48 17.57 5.46 5.52
N GLU A 49 17.18 5.16 6.76
CA GLU A 49 18.07 5.14 7.92
C GLU A 49 17.50 4.31 9.08
N SER A 50 18.38 3.98 10.04
CA SER A 50 18.06 3.38 11.34
C SER A 50 18.84 4.09 12.44
N HIS A 51 18.31 4.10 13.67
CA HIS A 51 18.96 4.69 14.85
C HIS A 51 19.06 3.66 16.00
N GLY A 52 19.18 2.38 15.64
CA GLY A 52 19.22 1.27 16.58
C GLY A 52 20.55 1.17 17.33
N LYS A 53 20.52 1.42 18.65
CA LYS A 53 21.64 1.07 19.55
C LYS A 53 21.91 -0.44 19.57
N TYR A 54 20.86 -1.24 19.42
CA TYR A 54 20.96 -2.69 19.25
C TYR A 54 20.60 -3.03 17.81
N GLN A 55 21.11 -4.17 17.32
CA GLN A 55 20.70 -4.69 16.02
C GLN A 55 19.19 -4.90 16.04
N SER A 56 18.49 -4.43 15.03
CA SER A 56 17.08 -4.70 14.82
C SER A 56 16.83 -5.19 13.38
N SER A 57 15.65 -5.73 13.15
CA SER A 57 15.22 -6.18 11.82
C SER A 57 13.77 -5.83 11.57
N LEU A 58 13.52 -5.08 10.50
CA LEU A 58 12.20 -4.75 10.01
C LEU A 58 11.74 -5.80 8.99
N GLY A 59 10.52 -6.29 9.17
CA GLY A 59 9.91 -7.25 8.27
C GLY A 59 8.39 -7.14 8.22
N ILE A 60 7.78 -8.06 7.49
CA ILE A 60 6.34 -8.19 7.33
C ILE A 60 5.89 -9.49 7.99
N MET A 61 4.76 -9.47 8.67
CA MET A 61 4.09 -10.65 9.21
C MET A 61 2.65 -10.73 8.69
N GLU A 62 2.20 -11.94 8.40
CA GLU A 62 0.79 -12.21 8.12
C GLU A 62 -0.03 -12.10 9.42
N VAL A 63 -1.28 -11.66 9.30
CA VAL A 63 -2.23 -11.53 10.40
C VAL A 63 -3.43 -12.43 10.12
N ASN A 64 -3.79 -13.25 11.11
CA ASN A 64 -5.01 -14.05 11.07
C ASN A 64 -5.98 -13.56 12.15
N GLY A 65 -7.05 -12.88 11.73
CA GLY A 65 -7.97 -12.22 12.64
C GLY A 65 -7.29 -11.09 13.40
N SER A 66 -7.09 -11.29 14.70
CA SER A 66 -6.48 -10.29 15.61
C SER A 66 -5.10 -10.69 16.11
N THR A 67 -4.45 -11.65 15.46
CA THR A 67 -3.15 -12.18 15.92
C THR A 67 -2.16 -12.29 14.76
N PRO A 68 -0.93 -11.74 14.91
CA PRO A 68 0.18 -12.02 14.01
C PRO A 68 0.51 -13.51 13.96
N VAL A 69 0.72 -14.06 12.77
CA VAL A 69 1.00 -15.48 12.56
C VAL A 69 2.47 -15.76 12.92
N THR A 70 2.69 -16.58 13.95
CA THR A 70 4.04 -16.99 14.37
C THR A 70 4.77 -17.68 13.22
N GLY A 71 6.03 -17.31 12.97
CA GLY A 71 6.84 -17.87 11.89
C GLY A 71 6.60 -17.27 10.49
N SER A 72 5.66 -16.34 10.35
CA SER A 72 5.38 -15.65 9.06
C SER A 72 6.29 -14.45 8.78
N PHE A 73 7.33 -14.22 9.60
CA PHE A 73 8.20 -13.06 9.47
C PHE A 73 9.03 -13.11 8.19
N SER A 74 8.79 -12.15 7.30
CA SER A 74 9.53 -11.93 6.07
C SER A 74 10.42 -10.70 6.24
N LEU A 75 11.75 -10.91 6.26
CA LEU A 75 12.72 -9.83 6.47
C LEU A 75 12.71 -8.86 5.28
N LEU A 76 12.55 -7.56 5.57
CA LEU A 76 12.78 -6.48 4.61
C LEU A 76 14.21 -5.95 4.75
N PHE A 77 14.55 -5.52 5.97
CA PHE A 77 15.83 -4.91 6.29
C PHE A 77 16.30 -5.41 7.66
N GLY A 78 17.61 -5.55 7.82
CA GLY A 78 18.18 -5.98 9.09
C GLY A 78 19.59 -5.48 9.27
N GLU A 79 19.87 -5.00 10.47
CA GLU A 79 21.19 -4.55 10.87
C GLU A 79 22.12 -5.75 11.12
N LYS A 80 23.36 -5.67 10.64
CA LYS A 80 24.39 -6.71 10.84
C LYS A 80 25.26 -6.48 12.07
N LYS A 81 25.27 -5.24 12.55
CA LYS A 81 25.94 -4.75 13.75
C LYS A 81 25.11 -3.58 14.29
N PRO A 82 25.25 -3.20 15.56
CA PRO A 82 24.67 -1.94 16.03
C PRO A 82 24.98 -0.78 15.08
N GLY A 83 24.11 0.23 15.07
CA GLY A 83 24.39 1.52 14.46
C GLY A 83 25.78 2.06 14.82
N TYR A 84 26.36 2.94 14.00
CA TYR A 84 27.73 3.41 14.23
C TYR A 84 27.87 3.91 15.67
N ASP A 85 28.80 3.28 16.42
CA ASP A 85 28.89 3.26 17.88
C ASP A 85 29.20 4.65 18.48
N SER A 86 28.21 5.55 18.45
CA SER A 86 28.32 6.87 19.04
C SER A 86 26.94 7.42 19.40
N THR A 87 26.83 7.97 20.60
CA THR A 87 25.70 8.79 21.02
C THR A 87 25.64 10.13 20.29
N ALA A 88 26.69 10.51 19.55
CA ALA A 88 26.79 11.80 18.86
C ALA A 88 25.89 11.89 17.62
N ASN A 89 25.52 10.74 17.03
CA ASN A 89 24.62 10.63 15.88
C ASN A 89 23.45 9.68 16.16
N ASP A 90 23.12 9.43 17.43
CA ASP A 90 22.03 8.53 17.82
C ASP A 90 22.12 7.15 17.15
N TRP A 91 23.32 6.58 17.06
CA TRP A 91 23.58 5.30 16.40
C TRP A 91 23.05 5.24 14.95
N GLU A 92 23.04 6.36 14.22
CA GLU A 92 22.57 6.39 12.85
C GLU A 92 23.31 5.38 11.96
N ALA A 93 22.55 4.62 11.18
CA ALA A 93 23.04 3.79 10.10
C ALA A 93 22.30 4.06 8.80
N LEU A 94 23.09 4.33 7.77
CA LEU A 94 22.62 4.54 6.41
C LEU A 94 22.77 3.28 5.57
N CYS A 95 22.03 3.25 4.47
CA CYS A 95 22.14 2.15 3.54
C CYS A 95 23.53 2.02 2.90
N GLY A 96 23.90 0.80 2.53
CA GLY A 96 25.09 0.48 1.74
C GLY A 96 26.35 0.40 2.59
N GLY A 97 26.21 0.72 3.88
CA GLY A 97 27.24 0.50 4.88
C GLY A 97 27.30 -0.96 5.35
N SER A 98 28.22 -1.21 6.29
CA SER A 98 28.37 -2.51 6.93
C SER A 98 27.27 -2.82 7.96
N THR A 99 26.47 -1.83 8.36
CA THR A 99 25.35 -2.00 9.29
C THR A 99 24.08 -2.45 8.56
N VAL A 100 23.58 -1.67 7.58
CA VAL A 100 22.43 -2.05 6.75
C VAL A 100 22.87 -2.20 5.28
N PRO A 101 23.16 -3.43 4.81
CA PRO A 101 23.70 -3.64 3.48
C PRO A 101 22.64 -3.62 2.36
N VAL A 102 21.36 -3.76 2.70
CA VAL A 102 20.25 -3.84 1.74
C VAL A 102 19.47 -2.54 1.73
N CYS A 103 19.41 -1.86 0.58
CA CYS A 103 18.72 -0.56 0.45
C CYS A 103 17.28 -0.68 -0.01
N THR A 104 16.99 -1.73 -0.75
CA THR A 104 15.70 -1.92 -1.37
C THR A 104 15.25 -3.35 -1.17
N SER A 105 13.99 -3.52 -0.82
CA SER A 105 13.37 -4.84 -0.70
C SER A 105 11.94 -4.73 -1.21
N SER A 106 11.39 -5.82 -1.75
CA SER A 106 10.03 -5.84 -2.27
C SER A 106 9.26 -6.99 -1.63
N PHE A 107 7.97 -6.78 -1.38
CA PHE A 107 7.10 -7.83 -0.88
C PHE A 107 5.80 -7.88 -1.69
N SER A 108 5.34 -9.10 -1.96
CA SER A 108 4.07 -9.36 -2.65
C SER A 108 2.97 -9.65 -1.62
N PHE A 109 2.11 -8.68 -1.40
CA PHE A 109 0.94 -8.82 -0.56
C PHE A 109 -0.14 -9.59 -1.32
N THR A 110 -0.58 -10.73 -0.78
CA THR A 110 -1.62 -11.52 -1.43
C THR A 110 -2.99 -10.86 -1.25
N ALA A 111 -3.81 -10.86 -2.31
CA ALA A 111 -5.18 -10.36 -2.27
C ALA A 111 -5.98 -10.91 -1.07
N GLY A 112 -6.69 -10.03 -0.36
CA GLY A 112 -7.58 -10.37 0.75
C GLY A 112 -6.88 -10.76 2.06
N LYS A 113 -5.55 -10.93 2.07
CA LYS A 113 -4.79 -11.18 3.30
C LYS A 113 -4.47 -9.89 4.03
N THR A 114 -4.38 -9.98 5.36
CA THR A 114 -3.98 -8.87 6.24
C THR A 114 -2.56 -9.10 6.74
N TYR A 115 -1.81 -8.02 6.84
CA TYR A 115 -0.41 -8.02 7.22
C TYR A 115 -0.13 -6.87 8.20
N THR A 116 0.99 -6.96 8.88
CA THR A 116 1.57 -5.87 9.67
C THR A 116 3.05 -5.81 9.40
N LEU A 117 3.64 -4.61 9.46
CA LEU A 117 5.08 -4.50 9.63
C LEU A 117 5.41 -4.88 11.08
N ALA A 118 6.55 -5.53 11.25
CA ALA A 118 7.05 -5.98 12.53
C ALA A 118 8.53 -5.64 12.63
N LEU A 119 8.88 -4.93 13.69
CA LEU A 119 10.25 -4.63 14.07
C LEU A 119 10.65 -5.65 15.13
N SER A 120 11.68 -6.42 14.84
CA SER A 120 12.20 -7.45 15.74
C SER A 120 13.54 -7.05 16.32
N ARG A 121 13.69 -7.30 17.62
CA ARG A 121 14.98 -7.27 18.32
C ARG A 121 15.55 -8.69 18.38
N PRO A 122 16.87 -8.90 18.24
CA PRO A 122 17.51 -10.21 18.30
C PRO A 122 17.32 -10.84 19.68
N ALA A 123 17.14 -12.15 19.69
CA ALA A 123 17.10 -12.92 20.93
C ALA A 123 18.43 -12.75 21.69
N GLY A 124 18.38 -12.25 22.93
CA GLY A 124 19.57 -12.08 23.78
C GLY A 124 19.92 -10.63 24.13
N ALA A 125 19.19 -9.63 23.62
CA ALA A 125 19.14 -8.32 24.28
C ALA A 125 18.63 -8.54 25.73
N ARG A 126 19.35 -8.03 26.73
CA ARG A 126 19.09 -8.33 28.14
C ARG A 126 17.61 -8.09 28.49
N ASP A 127 17.03 -9.07 29.19
CA ASP A 127 15.76 -8.98 29.92
C ASP A 127 14.45 -8.93 29.11
N VAL A 128 14.44 -9.22 27.80
CA VAL A 128 13.19 -9.35 27.02
C VAL A 128 13.22 -10.55 26.06
N PRO A 129 12.24 -11.48 26.09
CA PRO A 129 12.11 -12.49 25.03
C PRO A 129 11.96 -11.81 23.67
N ALA A 130 12.34 -12.49 22.57
CA ALA A 130 12.20 -11.97 21.22
C ALA A 130 10.78 -11.37 21.04
N SER A 131 10.73 -10.05 20.99
CA SER A 131 9.51 -9.27 20.99
C SER A 131 9.47 -8.45 19.72
N TYR A 132 8.27 -8.41 19.13
CA TYR A 132 8.02 -7.60 17.96
C TYR A 132 7.28 -6.33 18.40
N VAL A 133 7.70 -5.21 17.84
CA VAL A 133 6.89 -3.99 17.77
C VAL A 133 6.17 -4.01 16.44
N TYR A 134 4.86 -3.79 16.44
CA TYR A 134 4.05 -3.88 15.23
C TYR A 134 3.65 -2.50 14.73
N SER A 135 3.53 -2.34 13.42
CA SER A 135 2.89 -1.13 12.86
C SER A 135 1.40 -1.06 13.17
N THR A 136 0.75 -2.22 13.36
CA THR A 136 -0.66 -2.29 13.72
C THR A 136 -0.84 -2.03 15.22
N THR A 137 -1.44 -0.89 15.58
CA THR A 137 -1.51 -0.40 16.96
C THR A 137 -2.16 -1.42 17.91
N ALA A 138 -3.17 -2.15 17.44
CA ALA A 138 -3.90 -3.14 18.23
C ALA A 138 -3.04 -4.33 18.70
N PHE A 139 -1.85 -4.57 18.14
CA PHE A 139 -0.97 -5.67 18.54
C PHE A 139 0.08 -5.28 19.58
N ASN A 140 0.25 -4.00 19.88
CA ASN A 140 1.26 -3.50 20.83
C ASN A 140 0.73 -3.44 22.28
N THR A 141 -0.09 -4.39 22.70
CA THR A 141 -0.78 -4.36 24.01
C THR A 141 0.12 -4.70 25.20
N SER A 142 1.30 -5.28 24.96
CA SER A 142 2.20 -5.76 26.01
C SER A 142 3.09 -4.67 26.60
N TYR A 143 3.20 -3.51 25.94
CA TYR A 143 3.91 -2.35 26.49
C TYR A 143 3.08 -1.77 27.63
N LYS A 144 3.69 -1.51 28.79
CA LYS A 144 2.98 -0.95 29.95
C LYS A 144 3.36 0.51 30.20
N PRO A 145 2.36 1.39 30.42
CA PRO A 145 0.93 1.18 30.20
C PRO A 145 0.68 0.86 28.72
N PRO A 146 -0.40 0.14 28.38
CA PRO A 146 -0.76 -0.14 26.99
C PRO A 146 -0.73 1.17 26.23
N THR A 147 0.30 1.32 25.42
CA THR A 147 0.51 2.55 24.70
C THR A 147 -0.59 2.54 23.65
N ALA A 148 -1.61 3.39 23.83
CA ALA A 148 -2.55 3.74 22.77
C ALA A 148 -1.85 4.52 21.63
N TYR A 149 -0.53 4.37 21.51
CA TYR A 149 0.35 5.15 20.69
C TYR A 149 0.82 4.30 19.52
N ASN A 150 0.70 4.90 18.35
CA ASN A 150 1.18 4.34 17.10
C ASN A 150 2.70 4.17 17.20
N GLN A 151 3.17 2.93 17.21
CA GLN A 151 4.60 2.60 17.18
C GLN A 151 5.21 2.73 15.78
N ALA A 152 4.34 2.90 14.78
CA ALA A 152 4.73 3.27 13.44
C ALA A 152 3.87 4.44 12.94
N ILE A 153 4.48 5.38 12.23
CA ILE A 153 3.79 6.50 11.60
C ILE A 153 3.86 6.32 10.09
N PHE A 154 2.69 6.42 9.44
CA PHE A 154 2.55 6.40 7.99
C PHE A 154 2.23 7.83 7.54
N SER A 155 2.97 8.36 6.58
CA SER A 155 2.75 9.69 6.01
C SER A 155 2.94 9.67 4.50
N GLY A 156 2.01 10.27 3.76
CA GLY A 156 2.01 10.25 2.30
C GLY A 156 0.98 9.28 1.72
N ASP A 157 1.15 8.95 0.44
CA ASP A 157 0.25 8.10 -0.32
C ASP A 157 1.07 7.06 -1.09
N LEU A 158 0.72 5.80 -0.88
CA LEU A 158 1.41 4.63 -1.39
C LEU A 158 1.52 4.61 -2.93
N TYR A 159 0.55 5.22 -3.62
CA TYR A 159 0.49 5.29 -5.08
C TYR A 159 1.03 6.61 -5.64
N SER A 160 1.35 7.57 -4.78
CA SER A 160 1.95 8.84 -5.21
C SER A 160 3.38 8.65 -5.68
N MET A 161 3.94 9.65 -6.37
CA MET A 161 5.33 9.60 -6.83
C MET A 161 6.32 9.39 -5.67
N GLY A 162 6.05 9.99 -4.51
CA GLY A 162 6.88 9.90 -3.30
C GLY A 162 6.60 8.69 -2.40
N GLY A 163 5.51 7.95 -2.66
CA GLY A 163 5.11 6.81 -1.83
C GLY A 163 4.66 7.22 -0.41
N THR A 164 4.66 6.25 0.47
CA THR A 164 4.39 6.41 1.91
C THR A 164 5.70 6.33 2.68
N LEU A 165 5.99 7.35 3.48
CA LEU A 165 7.03 7.30 4.51
C LEU A 165 6.49 6.51 5.72
N ILE A 166 7.28 5.56 6.19
CA ILE A 166 6.99 4.74 7.36
C ILE A 166 8.14 4.91 8.34
N ARG A 167 7.81 5.32 9.56
CA ARG A 167 8.79 5.50 10.64
C ARG A 167 8.37 4.66 11.83
N PHE A 168 9.23 3.72 12.22
CA PHE A 168 9.18 3.13 13.55
C PHE A 168 9.94 4.08 14.46
N GLU A 169 9.20 4.96 15.10
CA GLU A 169 9.72 6.06 15.91
C GLU A 169 9.20 5.91 17.33
N ASP A 170 10.06 6.22 18.29
CA ASP A 170 9.67 6.53 19.64
C ASP A 170 8.90 7.84 19.71
N ILE A 171 8.48 8.18 20.91
CA ILE A 171 7.58 9.28 21.22
C ILE A 171 8.36 10.62 21.04
N GLY A 172 8.68 11.00 19.81
CA GLY A 172 9.51 12.17 19.47
C GLY A 172 8.80 13.29 18.70
N ASP A 173 7.81 12.94 17.85
CA ASP A 173 7.09 13.96 17.06
C ASP A 173 5.79 14.45 17.72
N ARG A 174 5.25 13.69 18.69
CA ARG A 174 3.89 13.94 19.22
C ARG A 174 3.77 14.15 20.72
N TYR A 175 4.76 13.83 21.57
CA TYR A 175 4.60 13.98 23.02
C TYR A 175 5.88 14.28 23.81
N ASP A 176 5.70 15.10 24.85
CA ASP A 176 6.64 15.43 25.91
C ASP A 176 7.30 14.17 26.50
N LYS A 177 8.64 14.13 26.54
CA LYS A 177 9.47 13.07 27.17
C LYS A 177 8.95 12.63 28.56
N LYS A 178 8.18 13.49 29.25
CA LYS A 178 7.48 13.17 30.50
C LYS A 178 6.47 12.03 30.40
N ALA A 179 5.82 11.79 29.25
CA ALA A 179 4.83 10.73 29.11
C ALA A 179 5.47 9.35 29.16
N CYS A 180 6.62 9.14 28.50
CA CYS A 180 7.44 7.92 28.63
C CYS A 180 7.92 7.74 30.08
N ALA A 181 8.37 8.80 30.75
CA ALA A 181 8.79 8.75 32.17
C ALA A 181 7.64 8.47 33.16
N ALA A 182 6.41 8.91 32.88
CA ALA A 182 5.23 8.74 33.75
C ALA A 182 4.67 7.30 33.76
N THR A 183 5.12 6.44 32.84
CA THR A 183 4.65 5.05 32.69
C THR A 183 5.12 4.09 33.78
N GLY A 184 6.07 4.50 34.63
CA GLY A 184 6.61 3.64 35.69
C GLY A 184 7.49 2.50 35.19
N SER A 185 7.80 2.47 33.89
CA SER A 185 8.68 1.50 33.24
C SER A 185 10.15 1.82 33.52
N THR A 186 10.54 1.85 34.80
CA THR A 186 11.88 2.18 35.32
C THR A 186 12.38 3.61 35.00
N PRO A 187 13.33 4.16 35.78
CA PRO A 187 14.10 5.35 35.38
C PRO A 187 14.89 5.19 34.07
N ASN A 188 14.93 3.97 33.53
CA ASN A 188 15.68 3.52 32.36
C ASN A 188 14.77 2.84 31.32
N GLY A 189 13.46 3.12 31.32
CA GLY A 189 12.57 2.62 30.28
C GLY A 189 12.98 3.25 28.97
N ASP A 190 13.84 2.57 28.22
CA ASP A 190 14.09 2.96 26.85
C ASP A 190 12.74 2.85 26.14
N CYS A 191 12.24 4.00 25.73
CA CYS A 191 11.17 4.05 24.75
C CYS A 191 11.79 4.00 23.34
N ASP A 192 13.08 3.70 23.21
CA ASP A 192 13.92 3.89 22.01
C ASP A 192 13.66 2.83 20.92
N PHE A 193 12.45 2.78 20.41
CA PHE A 193 12.15 1.96 19.24
C PHE A 193 12.50 2.67 17.92
N ASN A 194 13.45 3.62 17.94
CA ASN A 194 13.95 4.43 16.82
C ASN A 194 14.77 3.60 15.83
N ASP A 195 14.18 2.53 15.30
CA ASP A 195 14.99 1.51 14.66
C ASP A 195 14.92 1.59 13.15
N PHE A 196 13.84 2.06 12.50
CA PHE A 196 13.75 2.04 11.04
C PHE A 196 12.89 3.16 10.43
N ILE A 197 13.48 3.86 9.46
CA ILE A 197 12.80 4.81 8.58
C ILE A 197 12.90 4.27 7.15
N VAL A 198 11.74 4.03 6.54
CA VAL A 198 11.64 3.46 5.20
C VAL A 198 10.58 4.20 4.38
N THR A 199 10.72 4.16 3.06
CA THR A 199 9.63 4.51 2.14
C THR A 199 9.04 3.25 1.55
N ALA A 200 7.74 3.27 1.27
CA ALA A 200 7.02 2.21 0.60
C ALA A 200 6.28 2.77 -0.62
N LYS A 201 6.31 2.06 -1.73
CA LYS A 201 5.59 2.44 -2.95
C LYS A 201 4.99 1.20 -3.59
N ALA A 202 3.68 1.22 -3.82
CA ALA A 202 3.04 0.16 -4.57
C ALA A 202 3.50 0.25 -6.03
N LYS A 203 3.84 -0.89 -6.63
CA LYS A 203 3.88 -0.98 -8.08
C LYS A 203 2.46 -0.81 -8.57
N THR A 204 2.20 0.26 -9.31
CA THR A 204 0.94 0.42 -10.01
C THR A 204 0.71 -0.86 -10.82
N PRO A 205 -0.44 -1.53 -10.69
CA PRO A 205 -0.78 -2.61 -11.62
C PRO A 205 -0.62 -2.01 -13.01
N GLU A 206 0.18 -2.64 -13.87
CA GLU A 206 0.17 -2.28 -15.28
C GLU A 206 -1.30 -2.30 -15.68
N ALA A 207 -1.78 -1.17 -16.21
CA ALA A 207 -3.15 -1.09 -16.70
C ALA A 207 -3.34 -2.33 -17.59
N PRO A 208 -4.36 -3.18 -17.34
CA PRO A 208 -4.56 -4.35 -18.17
C PRO A 208 -4.54 -3.87 -19.61
N GLU A 209 -3.62 -4.41 -20.42
CA GLU A 209 -3.47 -4.05 -21.83
C GLU A 209 -4.87 -3.87 -22.39
N SER A 210 -5.19 -2.64 -22.79
CA SER A 210 -6.56 -2.19 -23.03
C SER A 210 -7.33 -3.25 -23.81
N VAL A 211 -8.12 -4.06 -23.10
CA VAL A 211 -9.00 -5.03 -23.75
C VAL A 211 -9.94 -4.17 -24.57
N PRO A 212 -9.98 -4.29 -25.92
CA PRO A 212 -10.78 -3.42 -26.75
C PRO A 212 -12.20 -3.43 -26.22
N GLU A 213 -12.67 -2.26 -25.77
CA GLU A 213 -14.01 -2.16 -25.20
C GLU A 213 -15.03 -2.75 -26.18
N PRO A 214 -16.13 -3.37 -25.70
CA PRO A 214 -17.18 -3.88 -26.57
C PRO A 214 -17.69 -2.83 -27.57
N ALA A 215 -17.56 -1.53 -27.27
CA ALA A 215 -17.86 -0.43 -28.18
C ALA A 215 -16.89 -0.36 -29.38
N ALA A 216 -15.59 -0.61 -29.20
CA ALA A 216 -14.62 -0.69 -30.28
C ALA A 216 -14.88 -1.92 -31.16
N MET A 217 -15.21 -3.06 -30.55
CA MET A 217 -15.59 -4.30 -31.27
C MET A 217 -16.94 -4.16 -31.99
N ALA A 218 -17.93 -3.49 -31.38
CA ALA A 218 -19.22 -3.21 -31.98
C ALA A 218 -19.13 -2.17 -33.11
N GLY A 219 -18.26 -1.16 -32.96
CA GLY A 219 -17.95 -0.17 -34.00
C GLY A 219 -17.33 -0.82 -35.25
N LEU A 220 -16.40 -1.77 -35.04
CA LEU A 220 -15.83 -2.59 -36.12
C LEU A 220 -16.88 -3.49 -36.78
N GLY A 221 -17.78 -4.11 -36.01
CA GLY A 221 -18.88 -4.92 -36.54
C GLY A 221 -19.87 -4.11 -37.39
N MET A 222 -20.21 -2.89 -36.96
CA MET A 222 -21.10 -2.00 -37.70
C MET A 222 -20.47 -1.45 -38.98
N ALA A 223 -19.16 -1.15 -38.98
CA ALA A 223 -18.45 -0.73 -40.18
C ALA A 223 -18.42 -1.82 -41.27
N ALA A 224 -18.21 -3.09 -40.86
CA ALA A 224 -18.26 -4.23 -41.77
C ALA A 224 -19.67 -4.44 -42.35
N ALA A 225 -20.72 -4.33 -41.54
CA ALA A 225 -22.10 -4.45 -41.99
C ALA A 225 -22.48 -3.33 -43.00
N GLY A 226 -22.03 -2.09 -42.76
CA GLY A 226 -22.24 -0.96 -43.68
C GLY A 226 -21.57 -1.16 -45.05
N LEU A 227 -20.38 -1.76 -45.09
CA LEU A 227 -19.68 -2.08 -46.33
C LEU A 227 -20.39 -3.20 -47.15
N VAL A 228 -20.98 -4.20 -46.50
CA VAL A 228 -21.73 -5.26 -47.19
C VAL A 228 -23.07 -4.74 -47.75
N VAL A 229 -23.78 -3.90 -46.99
CA VAL A 229 -25.06 -3.31 -47.41
C VAL A 229 -24.87 -2.29 -48.53
N SER A 230 -23.78 -1.50 -48.51
CA SER A 230 -23.49 -0.53 -49.58
C SER A 230 -23.15 -1.20 -50.92
N ARG A 231 -22.46 -2.36 -50.92
CA ARG A 231 -22.18 -3.13 -52.14
C ARG A 231 -23.45 -3.63 -52.82
N ARG A 232 -24.41 -4.18 -52.05
CA ARG A 232 -25.70 -4.67 -52.60
C ARG A 232 -26.56 -3.58 -53.25
N ARG A 233 -26.39 -2.31 -52.88
CA ARG A 233 -27.14 -1.19 -53.48
C ARG A 233 -26.59 -0.78 -54.85
N ARG A 234 -25.28 -0.92 -55.10
CA ARG A 234 -24.68 -0.58 -56.40
C ARG A 234 -25.05 -1.59 -57.50
N ASP A 235 -25.11 -2.88 -57.18
CA ASP A 235 -25.43 -3.91 -58.17
C ASP A 235 -26.88 -3.81 -58.68
N ARG A 236 -27.81 -3.26 -57.87
CA ARG A 236 -29.20 -3.02 -58.30
C ARG A 236 -29.40 -1.79 -59.17
N GLN A 237 -28.45 -0.86 -59.20
CA GLN A 237 -28.53 0.35 -60.03
C GLN A 237 -27.91 0.18 -61.43
N GLN A 238 -27.15 -0.90 -61.66
CA GLN A 238 -26.56 -1.20 -62.97
C GLN A 238 -27.36 -2.22 -63.80
N ALA A 239 -28.48 -2.73 -63.27
CA ALA A 239 -29.33 -3.74 -63.92
C ALA A 239 -30.69 -3.18 -64.39
N GLY A 240 -30.84 -1.86 -64.50
CA GLY A 240 -32.05 -1.18 -64.97
C GLY A 240 -31.77 -0.29 -66.16
#